data_AF-A0A9D4DDW1-F1
#
_entry.id   AF-A0A9D4DDW1-F1
#
_cell.length_a   1.000
_cell.length_b   1.000
_cell.length_c   1.000
_cell.angle_alpha   90.00
_cell.angle_beta   90.00
_cell.angle_gamma   90.00
#
_symmetry.space_group_name_H-M   'P 1'
#
loop_
_entity.id
_entity.type
_entity.pdbx_description
1 polymer ?
#
loop_
_entity_poly.entity_id
_entity_poly.type
_entity_poly.pdbx_seq_one_letter_code
_entity_poly.pdbx_strand_id
1 'polypeptide(L)'
;MRGGIAAKFGPVSEIARAHVQGLSQAFEIPHLQAAWDARNPREDFSISVYPDHEVLSGAYADLIKYWKWTQFTVIYEDNNSECLLSTQAYKRRQFPPGLAFRLHVT
;
A
#
# COMPACT_ATOMS: atom_id res chain seq x y z
N MET A 1 -21.87 1.44 -34.40
CA MET A 1 -20.59 1.53 -33.66
C MET A 1 -20.45 0.24 -32.85
N ARG A 2 -19.37 -0.53 -33.04
CA ARG A 2 -19.08 -1.69 -32.19
C ARG A 2 -18.49 -1.13 -30.88
N GLY A 3 -19.15 -1.38 -29.75
CA GLY A 3 -18.70 -0.89 -28.45
C GLY A 3 -17.36 -1.54 -28.07
N GLY A 4 -16.34 -0.72 -27.83
CA GLY A 4 -15.05 -1.14 -27.27
C GLY A 4 -14.93 -0.70 -25.82
N ILE A 5 -14.00 -1.33 -25.09
CA ILE A 5 -13.67 -0.97 -23.70
C ILE A 5 -12.41 -0.11 -23.73
N ALA A 6 -12.46 1.08 -23.13
CA ALA A 6 -11.32 2.01 -23.07
C ALA A 6 -10.42 1.78 -21.84
N ALA A 7 -10.98 1.29 -20.73
CA ALA A 7 -10.26 1.00 -19.49
C ALA A 7 -11.10 0.11 -18.57
N LYS A 8 -10.45 -0.51 -17.59
CA LYS A 8 -11.07 -1.32 -16.54
C LYS A 8 -10.74 -0.76 -15.15
N PHE A 9 -11.74 -0.67 -14.27
CA PHE A 9 -11.59 -0.20 -12.88
C PHE A 9 -11.85 -1.34 -11.89
N GLY A 10 -11.08 -1.39 -10.81
CA GLY A 10 -11.13 -2.52 -9.86
C GLY A 10 -10.52 -3.79 -10.47
N PRO A 11 -10.48 -4.94 -9.79
CA PRO A 11 -11.36 -5.38 -8.71
C PRO A 11 -10.83 -5.04 -7.30
N VAL A 12 -11.73 -5.04 -6.33
CA VAL A 12 -11.38 -4.83 -4.90
C VAL A 12 -10.76 -6.10 -4.28
N SER A 13 -11.07 -7.29 -4.83
CA SER A 13 -10.52 -8.56 -4.35
C SER A 13 -9.07 -8.75 -4.80
N GLU A 14 -8.17 -9.03 -3.86
CA GLU A 14 -6.76 -9.27 -4.12
C GLU A 14 -6.53 -10.49 -5.05
N ILE A 15 -7.29 -11.57 -4.86
CA ILE A 15 -7.18 -12.79 -5.67
C ILE A 15 -7.55 -12.49 -7.13
N ALA A 16 -8.67 -11.81 -7.35
CA ALA A 16 -9.12 -11.46 -8.69
C ALA A 16 -8.19 -10.45 -9.38
N ARG A 17 -7.53 -9.58 -8.60
CA ARG A 17 -6.68 -8.50 -9.09
C ARG A 17 -5.51 -9.02 -9.91
N ALA A 18 -4.81 -10.04 -9.42
CA ALA A 18 -3.68 -10.63 -10.13
C ALA A 18 -4.09 -11.20 -11.49
N HIS A 19 -5.24 -11.87 -11.56
CA HIS A 19 -5.79 -12.40 -12.81
C HIS A 19 -6.21 -11.28 -13.78
N VAL A 20 -6.92 -10.26 -13.28
CA VAL A 20 -7.36 -9.13 -14.11
C VAL A 20 -6.17 -8.34 -14.65
N GLN A 21 -5.10 -8.22 -13.87
CA GLN A 21 -3.88 -7.54 -14.26
C GLN A 21 -3.14 -8.28 -15.38
N GLY A 22 -2.96 -9.60 -15.28
CA GLY A 22 -2.37 -10.40 -16.35
C GLY A 22 -3.16 -10.33 -17.67
N LEU A 23 -4.49 -10.29 -17.59
CA LEU A 23 -5.33 -10.07 -18.78
C LEU A 23 -5.16 -8.65 -19.35
N SER A 24 -5.06 -7.65 -18.48
CA SER A 24 -4.92 -6.25 -18.91
C SER A 24 -3.59 -6.01 -19.63
N GLN A 25 -2.52 -6.69 -19.19
CA GLN A 25 -1.25 -6.77 -19.90
C GLN A 25 -1.38 -7.47 -21.25
N ALA A 26 -2.00 -8.65 -21.30
CA ALA A 26 -2.13 -9.44 -22.52
C ALA A 26 -2.98 -8.75 -23.61
N PHE A 27 -3.99 -7.97 -23.20
CA PHE A 27 -4.89 -7.27 -24.11
C PHE A 27 -4.55 -5.79 -24.29
N GLU A 28 -3.49 -5.29 -23.65
CA GLU A 28 -3.08 -3.88 -23.68
C GLU A 28 -4.23 -2.93 -23.27
N ILE A 29 -5.08 -3.37 -22.34
CA ILE A 29 -6.22 -2.60 -21.84
C ILE A 29 -5.80 -1.93 -20.54
N PRO A 30 -5.89 -0.60 -20.43
CA PRO A 30 -5.56 0.11 -19.19
C PRO A 30 -6.41 -0.37 -18.00
N HIS A 31 -5.74 -0.71 -16.90
CA HIS A 31 -6.35 -1.16 -15.65
C HIS A 31 -6.04 -0.20 -14.50
N LEU A 32 -7.07 0.27 -13.79
CA LEU A 32 -6.93 1.15 -12.63
C LEU A 32 -7.35 0.43 -11.35
N GLN A 33 -6.50 0.51 -10.34
CA GLN A 33 -6.68 -0.13 -9.02
C GLN A 33 -6.71 0.93 -7.92
N ALA A 34 -7.64 0.82 -6.98
CA ALA A 34 -7.76 1.73 -5.83
C ALA A 34 -7.66 0.98 -4.50
N ALA A 35 -6.90 -0.11 -4.48
CA ALA A 35 -6.69 -0.98 -3.33
C ALA A 35 -5.21 -1.00 -2.95
N TRP A 36 -4.94 -1.22 -1.67
CA TRP A 36 -3.59 -1.41 -1.15
C TRP A 36 -2.98 -2.71 -1.69
N ASP A 37 -1.73 -2.63 -2.14
CA ASP A 37 -0.89 -3.78 -2.46
C ASP A 37 0.54 -3.49 -2.02
N ALA A 38 1.01 -4.23 -1.01
CA ALA A 38 2.34 -4.05 -0.45
C ALA A 38 3.46 -4.52 -1.42
N ARG A 39 3.12 -5.38 -2.38
CA ARG A 39 4.10 -5.98 -3.31
C ARG A 39 4.47 -5.06 -4.46
N ASN A 40 3.67 -4.00 -4.66
CA ASN A 40 3.62 -3.03 -5.77
C ASN A 40 4.77 -3.13 -6.80
N PRO A 41 4.80 -4.17 -7.66
CA PRO A 41 5.64 -4.07 -8.84
C PRO A 41 4.98 -3.04 -9.75
N ARG A 42 5.77 -2.09 -10.27
CA ARG A 42 5.29 -1.23 -11.36
C ARG A 42 5.11 -2.12 -12.57
N GLU A 43 3.85 -2.31 -12.97
CA GLU A 43 3.46 -3.23 -14.03
C GLU A 43 2.85 -2.45 -15.19
N ASP A 44 3.19 -2.84 -16.42
CA ASP A 44 2.66 -2.21 -17.61
C ASP A 44 1.13 -2.41 -17.70
N PHE A 45 0.43 -1.40 -18.25
CA PHE A 45 -1.03 -1.37 -18.39
C PHE A 45 -1.82 -1.48 -17.07
N SER A 46 -1.18 -1.25 -15.91
CA SER A 46 -1.81 -1.24 -14.60
C SER A 46 -1.37 -0.04 -13.76
N ILE A 47 -2.32 0.73 -13.22
CA ILE A 47 -2.06 1.91 -12.40
C ILE A 47 -2.79 1.76 -11.07
N SER A 48 -2.03 1.73 -9.96
CA SER A 48 -2.60 1.88 -8.63
C SER A 48 -2.70 3.36 -8.27
N VAL A 49 -3.91 3.83 -7.94
CA VAL A 49 -4.16 5.17 -7.39
C VAL A 49 -4.14 5.19 -5.86
N TYR A 50 -3.90 4.04 -5.23
CA TYR A 50 -3.72 3.97 -3.79
C TYR A 50 -2.35 4.57 -3.42
N PRO A 51 -2.26 5.42 -2.36
CA PRO A 51 -1.00 6.04 -1.98
C PRO A 51 0.05 5.00 -1.61
N ASP A 52 1.27 5.21 -2.09
CA ASP A 52 2.38 4.33 -1.75
C ASP A 52 2.61 4.26 -0.23
N HIS A 53 3.02 3.08 0.22
CA HIS A 53 3.25 2.79 1.63
C HIS A 53 4.27 3.73 2.29
N GLU A 54 5.29 4.19 1.56
CA GLU A 54 6.27 5.16 2.06
C GLU A 54 5.66 6.54 2.27
N VAL A 55 4.75 6.96 1.39
CA VAL A 55 4.04 8.25 1.52
C VAL A 55 3.10 8.22 2.72
N LEU A 56 2.38 7.12 2.89
CA LEU A 56 1.44 6.95 4.00
C LEU A 56 2.17 6.88 5.35
N SER A 57 3.25 6.11 5.44
CA SER A 57 4.11 6.07 6.64
C SER A 57 4.73 7.45 6.92
N GLY A 58 5.12 8.18 5.85
CA GLY A 58 5.42 9.61 5.79
C GLY A 58 4.49 10.43 6.67
N ALA A 59 3.25 10.51 6.22
CA ALA A 59 2.21 11.31 6.83
C ALA A 59 1.95 10.94 8.30
N TYR A 60 1.96 9.64 8.64
CA TYR A 60 1.78 9.21 10.03
C TYR A 60 2.92 9.67 10.93
N ALA A 61 4.17 9.64 10.45
CA ALA A 61 5.32 10.13 11.21
C ALA A 61 5.21 11.62 11.52
N ASP A 62 4.75 12.39 10.53
CA ASP A 62 4.58 13.83 10.68
C ASP A 62 3.46 14.16 11.67
N LEU A 63 2.38 13.39 11.70
CA LEU A 63 1.33 13.51 12.73
C LEU A 63 1.86 13.22 14.14
N ILE A 64 2.62 12.13 14.30
CA ILE A 64 3.24 11.75 15.57
C ILE A 64 4.17 12.85 16.09
N LYS A 65 4.98 13.44 15.20
CA LYS A 65 5.87 14.57 15.53
C LYS A 65 5.07 15.82 15.87
N TYR A 66 4.05 16.15 15.09
CA TYR A 66 3.20 17.32 15.29
C TYR A 66 2.52 17.30 16.66
N TRP A 67 1.99 16.14 17.07
CA TRP A 67 1.36 15.97 18.38
C TRP A 67 2.34 15.66 19.52
N LYS A 68 3.65 15.58 19.24
CA LYS A 68 4.71 15.29 20.22
C LYS A 68 4.43 14.04 21.03
N TRP A 69 3.91 12.99 20.39
CA TRP A 69 3.69 11.72 21.06
C TRP A 69 5.03 11.14 21.52
N THR A 70 5.07 10.65 22.75
CA THR A 70 6.26 10.00 23.34
C THR A 70 6.17 8.47 23.30
N GLN A 71 4.94 7.95 23.21
CA GLN A 71 4.63 6.53 23.12
C GLN A 71 3.42 6.32 22.23
N PHE A 72 3.44 5.29 21.39
CA PHE A 72 2.30 4.88 20.58
C PHE A 72 2.37 3.40 20.22
N THR A 73 1.21 2.83 19.90
CA THR A 73 1.08 1.43 19.49
C THR A 73 0.49 1.39 18.09
N VAL A 74 1.16 0.68 17.19
CA VAL A 74 0.62 0.37 15.86
C VAL A 74 -0.03 -1.00 15.95
N ILE A 75 -1.33 -1.03 15.69
CA ILE A 75 -2.09 -2.26 15.55
C ILE A 75 -2.21 -2.52 14.05
N TYR A 76 -1.81 -3.72 13.63
CA TYR A 76 -1.98 -4.17 12.26
C TYR A 76 -2.59 -5.57 12.27
N GLU A 77 -3.33 -5.86 11.22
CA GLU A 77 -3.87 -7.19 10.93
C GLU A 77 -2.89 -7.90 9.99
N ASP A 78 -2.44 -9.10 10.37
CA ASP A 78 -1.40 -9.80 9.61
C ASP A 78 -1.99 -10.62 8.47
N ASN A 79 -1.88 -10.06 7.26
CA ASN A 79 -2.06 -10.82 6.03
C ASN A 79 -0.80 -10.83 5.14
N ASN A 80 0.26 -10.09 5.51
CA ASN A 80 1.51 -10.02 4.74
C ASN A 80 2.68 -9.44 5.56
N SER A 81 3.73 -10.25 5.72
CA SER A 81 4.93 -9.95 6.50
C SER A 81 5.79 -8.79 5.95
N GLU A 82 5.63 -8.42 4.67
CA GLU A 82 6.38 -7.34 4.02
C GLU A 82 6.03 -5.95 4.58
N CYS A 83 4.77 -5.74 4.98
CA CYS A 83 4.32 -4.50 5.61
C CYS A 83 5.02 -4.26 6.97
N LEU A 84 5.40 -5.34 7.66
CA LEU A 84 6.10 -5.25 8.93
C LEU A 84 7.54 -4.81 8.77
N LEU A 85 8.22 -5.33 7.76
CA LEU A 85 9.60 -4.99 7.47
C LEU A 85 9.72 -3.52 7.08
N SER A 86 8.80 -3.02 6.25
CA SER A 86 8.77 -1.59 5.89
C SER A 86 8.46 -0.72 7.12
N THR A 87 7.50 -1.10 7.97
CA THR A 87 7.19 -0.38 9.22
C THR A 87 8.37 -0.35 10.20
N GLN A 88 9.09 -1.46 10.36
CA GLN A 88 10.28 -1.55 11.22
C GLN A 88 11.47 -0.75 10.66
N ALA A 89 11.70 -0.82 9.34
CA ALA A 89 12.74 -0.04 8.67
C ALA A 89 12.46 1.47 8.78
N TYR A 90 11.20 1.85 8.60
CA TYR A 90 10.76 3.22 8.70
C TYR A 90 10.95 3.80 10.11
N LYS A 91 10.66 2.99 11.15
CA LYS A 91 10.93 3.37 12.55
C LYS A 91 12.40 3.77 12.75
N ARG A 92 13.34 2.95 12.27
CA ARG A 92 14.79 3.19 12.43
C ARG A 92 15.24 4.48 11.75
N ARG A 93 14.58 4.87 10.66
CA ARG A 93 14.99 6.01 9.85
C ARG A 93 14.44 7.34 10.36
N GLN A 94 13.27 7.35 11.00
CA GLN A 94 12.53 8.60 11.25
C GLN A 94 12.33 9.00 12.71
N PHE A 95 12.45 8.09 13.68
CA PHE A 95 12.15 8.41 15.07
C PHE A 95 13.42 8.42 15.94
N PRO A 96 13.57 9.41 16.84
CA PRO A 96 14.72 9.48 17.74
C PRO A 96 14.73 8.30 18.73
N PRO A 97 15.92 7.88 19.20
CA PRO A 97 16.05 6.86 20.24
C PRO A 97 15.40 7.38 21.54
N GLY A 98 14.24 6.82 21.90
CA GLY A 98 13.47 7.22 23.09
C GLY A 98 11.95 7.17 22.90
N LEU A 99 11.48 7.15 21.65
CA LEU A 99 10.06 6.98 21.33
C LEU A 99 9.63 5.52 21.56
N ALA A 100 8.74 5.28 22.53
CA ALA A 100 8.25 3.92 22.78
C ALA A 100 7.27 3.51 21.67
N PHE A 101 7.73 2.59 20.81
CA PHE A 101 6.96 2.02 19.71
C PHE A 101 6.68 0.57 20.02
N ARG A 102 5.39 0.20 20.09
CA ARG A 102 4.96 -1.19 20.16
C ARG A 102 4.17 -1.54 18.91
N LEU A 103 4.50 -2.66 18.31
CA LEU A 103 3.80 -3.23 17.19
C LEU A 103 2.97 -4.40 17.72
N HIS A 104 1.65 -4.36 17.52
CA HIS A 104 0.75 -5.42 17.95
C HIS A 104 0.08 -6.03 16.72
N VAL A 105 0.19 -7.35 16.63
CA VAL A 105 -0.43 -8.18 15.59
C VAL A 105 -1.74 -8.68 16.17
N THR A 106 -2.83 -8.52 15.42
CA THR A 106 -4.14 -9.12 15.78
C THR A 106 -4.47 -10.21 14.80
#